data_AF-A0A328SL25-F1
#
_entry.id   AF-A0A328SL25-F1
#
_cell.length_a   1.000
_cell.length_b   1.000
_cell.length_c   1.000
_cell.angle_alpha   90.00
_cell.angle_beta   90.00
_cell.angle_gamma   90.00
#
_symmetry.space_group_name_H-M   'P 1'
#
loop_
_entity.id
_entity.type
_entity.pdbx_description
1 polymer ?
#
loop_
_entity_poly.entity_id
_entity_poly.type
_entity_poly.pdbx_seq_one_letter_code
_entity_poly.pdbx_strand_id
1 'polypeptide(L)'
;MNNHGQITVEYILIMSIIIIMIIFASSTIFEETEKNTILTSAQIGAQIGIDKNAYAMYYNDTFNNYQQNYPKLLSPTELKIIEINMTQEKNEIKLQATLHSNTYLNANEKDIISSRINYYIRKTISETFETENNDLYYENLQINNQKIKTKKVKWV
;
A
#
# COMPACT_ATOMS: atom_id res chain seq x y z
N MET A 1 17.72 59.46 13.14
CA MET A 1 17.84 58.09 12.58
C MET A 1 16.43 57.51 12.54
N ASN A 2 15.87 57.27 11.35
CA ASN A 2 14.47 56.92 11.15
C ASN A 2 14.24 55.42 11.44
N ASN A 3 14.07 55.05 12.71
CA ASN A 3 13.90 53.66 13.14
C ASN A 3 12.63 52.97 12.59
N HIS A 4 11.64 53.74 12.10
CA HIS A 4 10.37 53.16 11.63
C HIS A 4 10.51 52.43 10.28
N GLY A 5 11.40 52.90 9.39
CA GLY A 5 11.66 52.25 8.10
C GLY A 5 12.42 50.94 8.27
N GLN A 6 13.40 50.91 9.18
CA GLN A 6 14.18 49.71 9.49
C GLN A 6 13.31 48.59 10.07
N ILE A 7 12.45 48.90 11.05
CA ILE A 7 11.54 47.93 11.68
C ILE A 7 10.59 47.33 10.63
N THR A 8 10.10 48.14 9.69
CA THR A 8 9.20 47.66 8.63
C THR A 8 9.91 46.69 7.68
N VAL A 9 11.16 46.98 7.32
CA VAL A 9 11.96 46.10 6.45
C VAL A 9 12.31 44.78 7.14
N GLU A 10 12.71 44.82 8.42
CA GLU A 10 12.98 43.62 9.22
C GLU A 10 11.72 42.75 9.33
N TYR A 11 10.55 43.35 9.54
CA TYR A 11 9.28 42.64 9.56
C TYR A 11 8.97 41.93 8.24
N ILE A 12 9.11 42.62 7.10
CA ILE A 12 8.88 42.04 5.77
C ILE A 12 9.84 40.86 5.51
N LEU A 13 11.11 41.01 5.91
CA LEU A 13 12.12 39.97 5.75
C LEU A 13 11.78 38.73 6.59
N ILE A 14 11.41 38.91 7.86
CA ILE A 14 11.00 37.80 8.74
C ILE A 14 9.76 37.10 8.18
N MET A 15 8.74 37.86 7.76
CA MET A 15 7.52 37.29 7.18
C MET A 15 7.81 36.49 5.90
N SER A 16 8.72 36.96 5.06
CA SER A 16 9.14 36.25 3.85
C SER A 16 9.79 34.91 4.18
N ILE A 17 10.68 34.87 5.19
CA ILE A 17 11.33 33.64 5.64
C ILE A 17 10.28 32.66 6.20
N ILE A 18 9.32 33.13 6.98
CA ILE A 18 8.25 32.29 7.54
C ILE A 18 7.42 31.66 6.42
N ILE A 19 7.02 32.44 5.41
CA ILE A 19 6.25 31.93 4.27
C ILE A 19 7.02 30.83 3.54
N ILE A 20 8.31 31.05 3.29
CA ILE A 20 9.18 30.05 2.64
C ILE A 20 9.24 28.77 3.48
N MET A 21 9.43 28.88 4.80
CA MET A 21 9.43 27.71 5.69
C MET A 21 8.10 26.96 5.67
N ILE A 22 6.97 27.66 5.64
CA ILE A 22 5.63 27.04 5.57
C ILE A 22 5.47 26.25 4.27
N ILE A 23 5.93 26.78 3.14
CA ILE A 23 5.85 26.10 1.83
C ILE A 23 6.63 24.78 1.87
N PHE A 24 7.89 24.81 2.34
CA PHE A 24 8.73 23.62 2.44
C PHE A 24 8.21 22.59 3.45
N ALA A 25 7.70 23.05 4.60
CA ALA A 25 7.11 22.16 5.59
C ALA A 25 5.85 21.49 5.01
N SER A 26 4.99 22.26 4.35
CA SER A 26 3.76 21.75 3.75
C SER A 26 4.05 20.69 2.70
N SER A 27 5.00 20.91 1.78
CA SER A 27 5.35 19.92 0.75
C SER A 27 5.82 18.61 1.37
N THR A 28 6.68 18.67 2.39
CA THR A 28 7.18 17.49 3.10
C THR A 28 6.04 16.74 3.81
N ILE A 29 5.13 17.47 4.45
CA ILE A 29 3.96 16.88 5.12
C ILE A 29 3.05 16.18 4.12
N PHE A 30 2.80 16.78 2.95
CA PHE A 30 1.98 16.16 1.91
C PHE A 30 2.59 14.84 1.42
N GLU A 31 3.89 14.80 1.15
CA GLU A 31 4.58 13.58 0.71
C GLU A 31 4.52 12.45 1.75
N GLU A 32 4.77 12.76 3.03
CA GLU A 32 4.69 11.75 4.10
C GLU A 32 3.26 11.28 4.36
N THR A 33 2.27 12.18 4.22
CA THR A 33 0.85 11.83 4.34
C THR A 33 0.41 10.88 3.23
N GLU A 34 0.88 11.09 1.99
CA GLU A 34 0.62 10.19 0.86
C GLU A 34 1.21 8.79 1.13
N LYS A 35 2.48 8.71 1.54
CA LYS A 35 3.14 7.44 1.88
C LYS A 35 2.41 6.70 2.99
N ASN A 36 2.01 7.41 4.05
CA ASN A 36 1.30 6.80 5.17
C ASN A 36 -0.09 6.29 4.75
N THR A 37 -0.78 7.03 3.88
CA THR A 37 -2.06 6.59 3.29
C THR A 37 -1.87 5.31 2.48
N ILE A 38 -0.87 5.26 1.59
CA ILE A 38 -0.56 4.05 0.81
C ILE A 38 -0.27 2.86 1.73
N LEU A 39 0.53 3.06 2.78
CA LEU A 39 0.87 1.99 3.72
C LEU A 39 -0.36 1.49 4.48
N THR A 40 -1.21 2.39 4.95
CA THR A 40 -2.44 2.05 5.67
C THR A 40 -3.42 1.30 4.76
N SER A 41 -3.62 1.78 3.53
CA SER A 41 -4.43 1.09 2.52
C SER A 41 -3.88 -0.29 2.17
N ALA A 42 -2.55 -0.44 2.13
CA ALA A 42 -1.92 -1.75 1.94
C ALA A 42 -2.20 -2.70 3.10
N GLN A 43 -2.15 -2.22 4.35
CA GLN A 43 -2.48 -3.02 5.53
C GLN A 43 -3.94 -3.47 5.53
N ILE A 44 -4.86 -2.56 5.21
CA ILE A 44 -6.28 -2.87 5.06
C ILE A 44 -6.51 -3.88 3.93
N GLY A 45 -5.93 -3.66 2.75
CA GLY A 45 -6.06 -4.56 1.61
C GLY A 45 -5.49 -5.95 1.88
N ALA A 46 -4.35 -6.03 2.58
CA ALA A 46 -3.79 -7.30 3.00
C ALA A 46 -4.71 -8.03 3.98
N GLN A 47 -5.31 -7.32 4.94
CA GLN A 47 -6.25 -7.90 5.89
C GLN A 47 -7.51 -8.41 5.18
N ILE A 48 -8.07 -7.65 4.24
CA ILE A 48 -9.20 -8.10 3.40
C ILE A 48 -8.82 -9.38 2.65
N GLY A 49 -7.60 -9.46 2.09
CA GLY A 49 -7.13 -10.65 1.41
C GLY A 49 -7.05 -11.88 2.31
N ILE A 50 -6.63 -11.70 3.57
CA ILE A 50 -6.62 -12.76 4.58
C ILE A 50 -8.05 -13.17 4.96
N ASP A 51 -8.92 -12.22 5.25
CA ASP A 51 -10.31 -12.52 5.64
C ASP A 51 -11.04 -13.28 4.54
N LYS A 52 -10.83 -12.90 3.27
CA LYS A 52 -11.38 -13.60 2.11
C LYS A 52 -10.83 -15.02 1.93
N ASN A 53 -9.59 -15.28 2.38
CA ASN A 53 -9.04 -16.64 2.46
C ASN A 53 -9.62 -17.42 3.64
N ALA A 54 -9.76 -16.79 4.80
CA ALA A 54 -10.32 -17.41 6.01
C ALA A 54 -11.77 -17.89 5.79
N TYR A 55 -12.58 -17.12 5.05
CA TYR A 55 -13.95 -17.49 4.72
C TYR A 55 -14.10 -18.34 3.46
N ALA A 56 -12.99 -18.72 2.79
CA ALA A 56 -13.01 -19.49 1.54
C ALA A 56 -13.98 -18.91 0.48
N MET A 57 -14.08 -17.58 0.38
CA MET A 57 -14.98 -16.92 -0.58
C MET A 57 -14.33 -16.88 -1.95
N TYR A 58 -14.87 -17.62 -2.91
CA TYR A 58 -14.33 -17.73 -4.27
C TYR A 58 -15.41 -17.50 -5.33
N TYR A 59 -15.02 -16.98 -6.50
CA TYR A 59 -15.87 -17.03 -7.68
C TYR A 59 -16.04 -18.48 -8.14
N ASN A 60 -17.18 -18.82 -8.75
CA ASN A 60 -17.52 -20.19 -9.15
C ASN A 60 -16.40 -20.88 -9.94
N ASP A 61 -15.80 -20.18 -10.91
CA ASP A 61 -14.73 -20.76 -11.74
C ASP A 61 -13.45 -21.03 -10.93
N THR A 62 -13.12 -20.13 -10.00
CA THR A 62 -11.97 -20.29 -9.10
C THR A 62 -12.20 -21.43 -8.11
N PHE A 63 -13.43 -21.55 -7.59
CA PHE A 63 -13.83 -22.62 -6.68
C PHE A 63 -13.67 -23.98 -7.35
N ASN A 64 -14.20 -24.15 -8.57
CA ASN A 64 -14.10 -25.40 -9.32
C ASN A 64 -12.65 -25.80 -9.58
N ASN A 65 -11.80 -24.85 -9.94
CA ASN A 65 -10.36 -25.09 -10.13
C ASN A 65 -9.67 -25.53 -8.83
N TYR A 66 -9.94 -24.86 -7.72
CA TYR A 66 -9.34 -25.21 -6.42
C TYR A 66 -9.85 -26.54 -5.89
N GLN A 67 -11.10 -26.90 -6.15
CA GLN A 67 -11.64 -28.19 -5.77
C GLN A 67 -10.89 -29.35 -6.42
N GLN A 68 -10.44 -29.18 -7.67
CA GLN A 68 -9.70 -30.21 -8.41
C GLN A 68 -8.20 -30.19 -8.10
N ASN A 69 -7.58 -29.00 -8.01
CA ASN A 69 -6.13 -28.86 -8.00
C ASN A 69 -5.53 -28.44 -6.65
N TYR A 70 -6.30 -27.73 -5.80
CA TYR A 70 -5.81 -27.12 -4.56
C TYR A 70 -6.85 -27.16 -3.42
N PRO A 71 -7.36 -28.34 -3.03
CA PRO A 71 -8.51 -28.43 -2.12
C PRO A 71 -8.26 -27.84 -0.73
N LYS A 72 -7.00 -27.77 -0.27
CA LYS A 72 -6.63 -27.12 0.99
C LYS A 72 -6.89 -25.62 1.02
N LEU A 73 -6.91 -24.96 -0.14
CA LEU A 73 -7.27 -23.53 -0.21
C LEU A 73 -8.76 -23.30 0.02
N LEU A 74 -9.60 -24.33 -0.12
CA LEU A 74 -11.03 -24.25 0.18
C LEU A 74 -11.33 -24.37 1.67
N SER A 75 -10.37 -24.80 2.49
CA SER A 75 -10.50 -24.76 3.93
C SER A 75 -10.00 -23.42 4.50
N PRO A 76 -10.65 -22.91 5.55
CA PRO A 76 -10.14 -21.76 6.30
C PRO A 76 -8.68 -21.97 6.67
N THR A 77 -7.83 -21.02 6.26
CA THR A 77 -6.41 -21.02 6.61
C THR A 77 -6.14 -19.84 7.52
N GLU A 78 -5.62 -20.11 8.72
CA GLU A 78 -5.20 -19.04 9.63
C GLU A 78 -3.90 -18.42 9.12
N LEU A 79 -4.00 -17.17 8.72
CA LEU A 79 -2.90 -16.33 8.24
C LEU A 79 -2.79 -15.11 9.14
N LYS A 80 -1.56 -14.71 9.45
CA LYS A 80 -1.27 -13.51 10.21
C LYS A 80 -0.31 -12.61 9.44
N ILE A 81 -0.64 -11.33 9.34
CA ILE A 81 0.28 -10.31 8.84
C ILE A 81 1.25 -9.97 9.97
N ILE A 82 2.54 -10.10 9.71
CA ILE A 82 3.58 -9.66 10.63
C ILE A 82 3.87 -8.17 10.38
N GLU A 83 4.09 -7.81 9.13
CA GLU A 83 4.45 -6.46 8.72
C GLU A 83 4.16 -6.25 7.23
N ILE A 84 4.03 -4.99 6.84
CA ILE A 84 4.11 -4.57 5.44
C ILE A 84 5.18 -3.49 5.38
N ASN A 85 6.23 -3.75 4.59
CA ASN A 85 7.33 -2.84 4.40
C ASN A 85 7.17 -2.08 3.08
N MET A 86 7.44 -0.78 3.13
CA MET A 86 7.46 0.10 1.97
C MET A 86 8.91 0.50 1.66
N THR A 87 9.30 0.41 0.38
CA THR A 87 10.59 0.90 -0.10
C THR A 87 10.33 1.81 -1.31
N GLN A 88 10.90 3.00 -1.31
CA GLN A 88 10.81 3.93 -2.44
C GLN A 88 12.11 3.90 -3.23
N GLU A 89 12.02 3.70 -4.54
CA GLU A 89 13.13 3.74 -5.49
C GLU A 89 12.76 4.69 -6.64
N LYS A 90 13.28 5.93 -6.60
CA LYS A 90 13.01 6.99 -7.58
C LYS A 90 11.50 7.22 -7.75
N ASN A 91 10.91 6.70 -8.83
CA ASN A 91 9.50 6.87 -9.20
C ASN A 91 8.67 5.60 -8.95
N GLU A 92 9.16 4.69 -8.09
CA GLU A 92 8.50 3.44 -7.78
C GLU A 92 8.41 3.22 -6.27
N ILE A 93 7.21 2.92 -5.78
CA ILE A 93 6.96 2.46 -4.41
C ILE A 93 6.76 0.95 -4.46
N LYS A 94 7.58 0.22 -3.72
CA LYS A 94 7.50 -1.23 -3.60
C LYS A 94 6.99 -1.61 -2.21
N LEU A 95 5.92 -2.39 -2.17
CA LEU A 95 5.33 -2.93 -0.96
C LEU A 95 5.67 -4.42 -0.81
N GLN A 96 6.08 -4.85 0.37
CA GLN A 96 6.31 -6.26 0.68
C GLN A 96 5.58 -6.64 1.97
N ALA A 97 4.62 -7.56 1.86
CA ALA A 97 3.98 -8.16 3.03
C ALA A 97 4.83 -9.34 3.55
N THR A 98 4.93 -9.44 4.88
CA THR A 98 5.48 -10.58 5.58
C THR A 98 4.33 -11.31 6.29
N LEU A 99 4.16 -12.59 6.02
CA LEU A 99 3.05 -13.41 6.51
C LEU A 99 3.55 -14.64 7.27
N HIS A 100 2.75 -15.04 8.25
CA HIS A 100 2.86 -16.32 8.95
C HIS A 100 1.60 -17.14 8.74
N SER A 101 1.73 -18.47 8.69
CA SER A 101 0.60 -19.39 8.71
C SER A 101 0.81 -20.47 9.75
N ASN A 102 -0.24 -20.73 10.53
CA ASN A 102 -0.30 -21.86 11.46
C ASN A 102 -0.54 -23.19 10.71
N THR A 103 -0.97 -23.13 9.45
CA THR A 103 -1.27 -24.29 8.62
C THR A 103 -0.09 -24.59 7.70
N TYR A 104 0.24 -25.87 7.54
CA TYR A 104 1.26 -26.28 6.59
C TYR A 104 0.77 -26.09 5.15
N LEU A 105 1.36 -25.11 4.46
CA LEU A 105 1.12 -24.79 3.05
C LEU A 105 2.34 -25.14 2.20
N ASN A 106 2.10 -25.78 1.06
CA ASN A 106 3.13 -26.03 0.06
C ASN A 106 3.51 -24.74 -0.70
N ALA A 107 4.57 -24.80 -1.50
CA ALA A 107 5.08 -23.61 -2.20
C ALA A 107 4.06 -22.99 -3.17
N ASN A 108 3.26 -23.81 -3.86
CA ASN A 108 2.24 -23.34 -4.80
C ASN A 108 1.06 -22.68 -4.09
N GLU A 109 0.59 -23.29 -2.99
CA GLU A 109 -0.47 -22.74 -2.14
C GLU A 109 -0.05 -21.37 -1.57
N LYS A 110 1.19 -21.26 -1.08
CA LYS A 110 1.77 -19.99 -0.63
C LYS A 110 1.79 -18.97 -1.75
N ASP A 111 2.18 -19.34 -2.96
CA ASP A 111 2.27 -18.42 -4.11
C ASP A 111 0.88 -17.91 -4.54
N ILE A 112 -0.13 -18.78 -4.54
CA ILE A 112 -1.53 -18.43 -4.84
C ILE A 112 -2.07 -17.44 -3.79
N ILE A 113 -1.90 -17.75 -2.50
CA ILE A 113 -2.35 -16.86 -1.42
C ILE A 113 -1.58 -15.52 -1.49
N SER A 114 -0.27 -15.56 -1.74
CA SER A 114 0.56 -14.37 -1.89
C SER A 114 0.05 -13.46 -3.00
N SER A 115 -0.28 -14.05 -4.15
CA SER A 115 -0.83 -13.33 -5.31
C SER A 115 -2.17 -12.70 -5.00
N ARG A 116 -3.04 -13.42 -4.27
CA ARG A 116 -4.34 -12.91 -3.83
C ARG A 116 -4.21 -11.74 -2.86
N ILE A 117 -3.31 -11.83 -1.89
CA ILE A 117 -3.06 -10.74 -0.92
C ILE A 117 -2.49 -9.52 -1.65
N ASN A 118 -1.52 -9.74 -2.55
CA ASN A 118 -0.98 -8.67 -3.38
C ASN A 118 -2.03 -8.00 -4.27
N TYR A 119 -2.99 -8.76 -4.80
CA TYR A 119 -4.12 -8.22 -5.53
C TYR A 119 -4.96 -7.28 -4.65
N TYR A 120 -5.37 -7.70 -3.45
CA TYR A 120 -6.19 -6.86 -2.58
C TYR A 120 -5.42 -5.63 -2.06
N ILE A 121 -4.11 -5.74 -1.80
CA ILE A 121 -3.26 -4.58 -1.50
C ILE A 121 -3.38 -3.54 -2.61
N ARG A 122 -3.13 -3.93 -3.87
CA ARG A 122 -3.16 -3.01 -5.01
C ARG A 122 -4.56 -2.46 -5.26
N LYS A 123 -5.59 -3.30 -5.14
CA LYS A 123 -6.99 -2.91 -5.28
C LYS A 123 -7.38 -1.84 -4.25
N THR A 124 -7.13 -2.08 -2.97
CA THR A 124 -7.52 -1.13 -1.91
C THR A 124 -6.75 0.19 -2.02
N ILE A 125 -5.48 0.16 -2.43
CA ILE A 125 -4.74 1.39 -2.74
C ILE A 125 -5.40 2.13 -3.91
N SER A 126 -5.74 1.44 -5.00
CA SER A 126 -6.44 2.03 -6.15
C SER A 126 -7.78 2.66 -5.76
N GLU A 127 -8.55 1.99 -4.90
CA GLU A 127 -9.83 2.50 -4.38
C GLU A 127 -9.65 3.72 -3.47
N THR A 128 -8.60 3.73 -2.64
CA THR A 128 -8.32 4.85 -1.71
C THR A 128 -7.97 6.13 -2.45
N PHE A 129 -7.22 6.01 -3.55
CA PHE A 129 -6.79 7.15 -4.37
C PHE A 129 -7.71 7.43 -5.55
N GLU A 130 -8.85 6.73 -5.63
CA GLU A 130 -9.84 6.84 -6.72
C GLU A 130 -9.20 6.75 -8.12
N THR A 131 -8.14 5.95 -8.26
CA THR A 131 -7.43 5.83 -9.53
C THR A 131 -8.19 4.87 -10.45
N GLU A 132 -8.52 5.32 -11.65
CA GLU A 132 -9.03 4.45 -12.71
C GLU A 132 -7.93 3.51 -13.17
N ASN A 133 -7.97 2.26 -12.68
CA ASN A 133 -7.09 1.21 -13.16
C ASN A 133 -7.91 0.19 -13.95
N ASN A 134 -7.68 0.14 -15.26
CA ASN A 134 -8.35 -0.79 -16.17
C ASN A 134 -7.70 -2.18 -16.20
N ASP A 135 -6.58 -2.36 -15.49
CA ASP A 135 -5.93 -3.66 -15.37
C ASP A 135 -6.64 -4.53 -14.33
N LEU A 136 -7.04 -5.73 -14.74
CA LEU A 136 -7.71 -6.73 -13.91
C LEU A 136 -6.93 -7.04 -12.63
N TYR A 137 -5.60 -6.94 -12.66
CA TYR A 137 -4.73 -7.30 -11.54
C TYR A 137 -4.11 -6.11 -10.81
N TYR A 138 -4.42 -4.88 -11.24
CA TYR A 138 -3.87 -3.64 -10.71
C TYR A 138 -2.33 -3.57 -10.73
N GLU A 139 -1.65 -4.29 -11.64
CA GLU A 139 -0.18 -4.37 -11.68
C GLU A 139 0.48 -3.08 -12.17
N ASN A 140 -0.23 -2.29 -12.96
CA ASN A 140 0.23 -1.00 -13.49
C ASN A 140 -0.29 0.20 -12.71
N LEU A 141 -0.59 0.04 -11.42
CA LEU A 141 -1.10 1.11 -10.57
C LEU A 141 -0.11 2.27 -10.47
N GLN A 142 -0.59 3.49 -10.69
CA GLN A 142 0.20 4.72 -10.62
C GLN A 142 -0.55 5.79 -9.83
N ILE A 143 0.13 6.40 -8.85
CA ILE A 143 -0.37 7.50 -8.01
C ILE A 143 0.61 8.64 -8.13
N ASN A 144 0.16 9.83 -8.54
CA ASN A 144 0.99 11.05 -8.58
C ASN A 144 2.38 10.85 -9.20
N ASN A 145 2.43 10.18 -10.37
CA ASN A 145 3.66 9.82 -11.12
C ASN A 145 4.57 8.76 -10.47
N GLN A 146 4.15 8.14 -9.37
CA GLN A 146 4.82 7.03 -8.74
C GLN A 146 4.12 5.71 -9.09
N LYS A 147 4.88 4.73 -9.55
CA LYS A 147 4.37 3.38 -9.82
C LYS A 147 4.30 2.59 -8.52
N ILE A 148 3.17 1.97 -8.24
CA ILE A 148 2.98 1.13 -7.07
C ILE A 148 3.16 -0.33 -7.49
N LYS A 149 4.08 -1.03 -6.84
CA LYS A 149 4.31 -2.46 -7.06
C LYS A 149 4.30 -3.24 -5.76
N THR A 150 3.85 -4.47 -5.83
CA THR A 150 3.98 -5.43 -4.74
C THR A 150 5.09 -6.44 -5.05
N LYS A 151 5.98 -6.66 -4.09
CA LYS A 151 7.01 -7.71 -4.14
C LYS A 151 6.38 -9.06 -3.78
N LYS A 152 7.13 -10.13 -4.01
CA LYS A 152 6.78 -11.45 -3.50
C LYS A 152 6.67 -11.39 -1.97
N VAL A 153 5.58 -11.94 -1.45
CA VAL A 153 5.30 -12.04 -0.03
C VAL A 153 6.39 -12.89 0.64
N LYS A 154 6.88 -12.40 1.78
CA LYS A 154 7.85 -13.13 2.62
C LYS A 154 7.09 -14.00 3.60
N TRP A 155 7.33 -15.31 3.55
CA TRP A 155 6.74 -16.26 4.49
C TRP A 155 7.71 -16.54 5.64
N VAL A 156 7.21 -16.48 6.87
CA VAL A 156 7.97 -16.75 8.12
C VAL A 156 7.27 -17.84 8.91
#